data_AF-A0AAJ1ZH27-F1
#
_entry.id   AF-A0AAJ1ZH27-F1
#
_cell.length_a   1.000
_cell.length_b   1.000
_cell.length_c   1.000
_cell.angle_alpha   90.00
_cell.angle_beta   90.00
_cell.angle_gamma   90.00
#
_symmetry.space_group_name_H-M   'P 1'
#
loop_
_entity.id
_entity.type
_entity.pdbx_description
1 polymer ?
#
loop_
_entity_poly.entity_id
_entity_poly.type
_entity_poly.pdbx_seq_one_letter_code
_entity_poly.pdbx_strand_id
1 'polypeptide(L)'
;MPDRVHRNMPRGKVALVLLVALHLGACQSTAGSSSQASATRAHQLCELRELESVGYQPWQEDFYYPRNLQAAQARLEAVKRARGLEGVDTCAAPEASGNSR
;
A
#
# COMPACT_ATOMS: atom_id res chain seq x y z
N MET A 1 -34.06 53.31 12.48
CA MET A 1 -34.83 52.05 12.33
C MET A 1 -36.01 52.31 11.41
N PRO A 2 -36.47 51.38 10.56
CA PRO A 2 -35.87 50.20 9.93
C PRO A 2 -35.88 50.35 8.37
N ASP A 3 -35.34 49.47 7.53
CA ASP A 3 -36.08 48.30 7.04
C ASP A 3 -35.21 47.17 6.48
N ARG A 4 -35.78 45.97 6.61
CA ARG A 4 -35.16 44.65 6.46
C ARG A 4 -35.52 44.04 5.09
N VAL A 5 -34.54 43.29 4.56
CA VAL A 5 -34.71 42.02 3.82
C VAL A 5 -35.34 42.11 2.42
N HIS A 6 -34.54 41.76 1.39
CA HIS A 6 -34.97 40.73 0.44
C HIS A 6 -33.76 39.95 -0.12
N ARG A 7 -33.81 38.64 0.14
CA ARG A 7 -32.97 37.53 -0.29
C ARG A 7 -33.01 37.35 -1.82
N ASN A 8 -31.87 37.14 -2.48
CA ASN A 8 -31.73 36.01 -3.43
C ASN A 8 -30.29 35.79 -3.94
N MET A 9 -29.76 34.59 -3.67
CA MET A 9 -28.58 34.03 -4.33
C MET A 9 -29.03 33.16 -5.51
N PRO A 10 -28.31 33.17 -6.64
CA PRO A 10 -28.23 31.95 -7.42
C PRO A 10 -26.79 31.51 -7.74
N ARG A 11 -26.39 30.45 -7.04
CA ARG A 11 -25.96 29.18 -7.64
C ARG A 11 -24.74 29.25 -8.59
N GLY A 12 -23.59 29.63 -8.03
CA GLY A 12 -22.30 29.15 -8.51
C GLY A 12 -22.18 27.65 -8.21
N LYS A 13 -22.36 26.83 -9.24
CA LYS A 13 -22.35 25.37 -9.15
C LYS A 13 -20.97 24.87 -8.69
N VAL A 14 -20.99 24.15 -7.58
CA VAL A 14 -20.35 22.84 -7.35
C VAL A 14 -19.03 22.61 -8.10
N ALA A 15 -17.90 22.69 -7.38
CA ALA A 15 -16.77 21.81 -7.61
C ALA A 15 -15.71 22.00 -6.52
N LEU A 16 -15.86 21.29 -5.41
CA LEU A 16 -14.71 20.66 -4.79
C LEU A 16 -15.22 19.48 -3.97
N VAL A 17 -15.45 18.37 -4.67
CA VAL A 17 -15.70 17.09 -4.02
C VAL A 17 -14.45 16.77 -3.21
N LEU A 18 -14.62 16.77 -1.89
CA LEU A 18 -13.62 16.38 -0.91
C LEU A 18 -13.41 14.86 -1.04
N LEU A 19 -12.51 14.42 -1.92
CA LEU A 19 -12.05 13.03 -1.95
C LEU A 19 -11.00 12.81 -0.86
N VAL A 20 -11.45 12.76 0.39
CA VAL A 20 -10.67 12.06 1.43
C VAL A 20 -10.83 10.58 1.12
N ALA A 21 -9.89 10.04 0.36
CA ALA A 21 -9.75 8.59 0.23
C ALA A 21 -9.36 8.04 1.60
N LEU A 22 -10.38 7.61 2.38
CA LEU A 22 -10.16 6.74 3.52
C LEU A 22 -9.44 5.50 2.99
N HIS A 23 -8.12 5.47 3.17
CA HIS A 23 -7.38 4.22 3.14
C HIS A 23 -7.75 3.54 4.44
N LEU A 24 -8.90 2.83 4.42
CA LEU A 24 -9.22 1.87 5.44
C LEU A 24 -8.16 0.78 5.31
N GLY A 25 -7.02 0.99 5.98
CA GLY A 25 -6.05 -0.04 6.25
C GLY A 25 -6.79 -1.11 7.00
N ALA A 26 -7.28 -2.11 6.27
CA ALA A 26 -7.66 -3.37 6.85
C ALA A 26 -6.34 -3.94 7.40
N CYS A 27 -6.03 -3.60 8.65
CA CYS A 27 -5.11 -4.39 9.46
C CYS A 27 -5.84 -5.71 9.62
N GLN A 28 -5.64 -6.60 8.64
CA GLN A 28 -6.19 -7.94 8.63
C GLN A 28 -5.35 -8.68 9.66
N SER A 29 -5.68 -8.48 10.94
CA SER A 29 -5.13 -9.23 12.06
C SER A 29 -5.59 -10.67 11.92
N THR A 30 -4.94 -11.44 11.04
CA THR A 30 -5.16 -12.87 10.90
C THR A 30 -4.53 -13.54 12.11
N ALA A 31 -5.27 -13.55 13.23
CA ALA A 31 -5.04 -14.48 14.31
C ALA A 31 -5.46 -15.87 13.82
N GLY A 32 -4.65 -16.47 12.95
CA GLY A 32 -4.96 -17.71 12.25
C GLY A 32 -3.81 -18.70 12.37
N SER A 33 -4.10 -19.86 12.96
CA SER A 33 -3.45 -21.17 12.83
C SER A 33 -1.93 -21.18 12.66
N SER A 34 -1.20 -21.81 13.59
CA SER A 34 0.27 -21.91 13.60
C SER A 34 0.93 -22.26 12.25
N SER A 35 0.28 -23.10 11.42
CA SER A 35 0.74 -23.45 10.06
C SER A 35 0.58 -22.32 9.03
N GLN A 36 -0.44 -21.48 9.16
CA GLN A 36 -0.67 -20.32 8.30
C GLN A 36 0.26 -19.17 8.70
N ALA A 37 0.54 -19.01 10.00
CA ALA A 37 1.54 -18.07 10.51
C ALA A 37 2.96 -18.36 9.99
N SER A 38 3.35 -19.63 9.82
CA SER A 38 4.65 -19.99 9.23
C SER A 38 4.77 -19.62 7.76
N ALA A 39 3.70 -19.80 6.97
CA ALA A 39 3.67 -19.39 5.57
C ALA A 39 3.77 -17.86 5.43
N THR A 40 3.06 -17.11 6.27
CA THR A 40 3.11 -15.65 6.28
C THR A 40 4.48 -15.12 6.70
N ARG A 41 5.15 -15.76 7.67
CA ARG A 41 6.53 -15.39 8.05
C ARG A 41 7.50 -15.64 6.89
N ALA A 42 7.39 -16.78 6.21
CA ALA A 42 8.23 -17.07 5.04
C ALA A 42 8.05 -16.01 3.94
N HIS A 43 6.81 -15.59 3.70
CA HIS A 43 6.47 -14.54 2.74
C HIS A 43 7.12 -13.19 3.11
N GLN A 44 6.93 -12.72 4.34
CA GLN A 44 7.51 -11.45 4.81
C GLN A 44 9.05 -11.45 4.73
N LEU A 45 9.68 -12.58 5.04
CA LEU A 45 11.12 -12.70 4.92
C LEU A 45 11.58 -12.63 3.46
N CYS A 46 10.82 -13.21 2.53
CA CYS A 46 11.09 -13.07 1.11
C CYS A 46 10.97 -11.61 0.65
N GLU A 47 9.88 -10.91 1.01
CA GLU A 47 9.71 -9.49 0.68
C GLU A 47 10.87 -8.64 1.23
N LEU A 48 11.34 -8.97 2.44
CA LEU A 48 12.48 -8.30 3.04
C LEU A 48 13.78 -8.53 2.23
N ARG A 49 14.00 -9.75 1.74
CA ARG A 49 15.13 -10.06 0.84
C ARG A 49 15.05 -9.30 -0.48
N GLU A 50 13.85 -9.11 -1.03
CA GLU A 50 13.68 -8.30 -2.24
C GLU A 50 14.07 -6.83 -2.00
N LEU A 51 13.64 -6.26 -0.88
CA LEU A 51 14.01 -4.89 -0.50
C LEU A 51 15.52 -4.77 -0.23
N GLU A 52 16.13 -5.75 0.44
CA GLU A 52 17.58 -5.82 0.64
C GLU A 52 18.33 -5.85 -0.70
N SER A 53 17.80 -6.55 -1.70
CA SER A 53 18.42 -6.63 -3.04
C SER A 53 18.52 -5.29 -3.77
N VAL A 54 17.68 -4.32 -3.40
CA VAL A 54 17.67 -2.95 -3.94
C VAL A 54 18.24 -1.91 -2.95
N GLY A 55 18.93 -2.39 -1.91
CA GLY A 55 19.72 -1.58 -0.98
C GLY A 55 18.98 -1.10 0.26
N TYR A 56 17.83 -1.69 0.62
CA TYR A 56 17.25 -1.49 1.96
C TYR A 56 18.05 -2.24 3.02
N GLN A 57 18.20 -1.66 4.20
CA GLN A 57 19.00 -2.25 5.29
C GLN A 57 18.17 -2.29 6.58
N PRO A 58 17.37 -3.35 6.80
CA PRO A 58 16.43 -3.42 7.93
C PRO A 58 17.08 -3.50 9.31
N TRP A 59 18.37 -3.83 9.38
CA TRP A 59 19.13 -3.89 10.63
C TRP A 59 19.78 -2.56 11.02
N GLN A 60 19.79 -1.58 10.12
CA GLN A 60 20.33 -0.25 10.45
C GLN A 60 19.28 0.59 11.17
N GLU A 61 19.76 1.40 12.12
CA GLU A 61 18.93 2.45 12.69
C GLU A 61 18.64 3.49 11.61
N ASP A 62 17.39 3.54 11.16
CA ASP A 62 16.96 4.37 10.04
C ASP A 62 16.22 5.62 10.53
N PHE A 63 16.97 6.72 10.71
CA PHE A 63 16.40 8.03 11.06
C PHE A 63 15.41 8.58 10.03
N TYR A 64 15.43 8.07 8.80
CA TYR A 64 14.57 8.52 7.72
C TYR A 64 13.40 7.58 7.47
N TYR A 65 13.16 6.59 8.34
CA TYR A 65 11.96 5.78 8.27
C TYR A 65 10.69 6.67 8.32
N PRO A 66 9.69 6.50 7.44
CA PRO A 66 9.54 5.43 6.43
C PRO A 66 10.06 5.76 5.02
N ARG A 67 10.70 6.91 4.80
CA ARG A 67 11.13 7.39 3.47
C ARG A 67 12.06 6.41 2.76
N ASN A 68 13.04 5.84 3.47
CA ASN A 68 14.01 4.92 2.86
C ASN A 68 13.36 3.59 2.46
N LEU A 69 12.39 3.10 3.24
CA LEU A 69 11.57 1.95 2.87
C LEU A 69 10.79 2.23 1.55
N GLN A 70 10.14 3.39 1.45
CA GLN A 70 9.41 3.78 0.24
C GLN A 70 10.32 3.94 -0.98
N ALA A 71 11.51 4.52 -0.78
CA ALA A 71 12.52 4.63 -1.85
C ALA A 71 13.01 3.26 -2.32
N ALA A 72 13.22 2.31 -1.40
CA ALA A 72 13.55 0.93 -1.76
C ALA A 72 12.41 0.24 -2.51
N GLN A 73 11.16 0.40 -2.08
CA GLN A 73 9.99 -0.11 -2.79
C GLN A 73 9.93 0.41 -4.24
N ALA A 74 10.12 1.71 -4.45
CA ALA A 74 10.13 2.29 -5.80
C ALA A 74 11.27 1.72 -6.69
N ARG A 75 12.44 1.46 -6.11
CA ARG A 75 13.55 0.80 -6.83
C ARG A 75 13.20 -0.64 -7.19
N LEU A 76 12.59 -1.39 -6.27
CA LEU A 76 12.14 -2.77 -6.50
C LEU A 76 11.10 -2.82 -7.62
N GLU A 77 10.12 -1.93 -7.60
CA GLU A 77 9.12 -1.81 -8.67
C GLU A 77 9.76 -1.51 -10.03
N ALA A 78 10.74 -0.60 -10.09
CA ALA A 78 11.48 -0.31 -11.32
C ALA A 78 12.25 -1.53 -11.83
N VAL A 79 12.87 -2.32 -10.93
CA VAL A 79 13.54 -3.57 -11.28
C VAL A 79 12.54 -4.61 -11.78
N LYS A 80 11.39 -4.78 -11.12
CA LYS A 80 10.32 -5.69 -11.55
C LYS A 80 9.80 -5.29 -12.93
N ARG A 81 9.57 -4.00 -13.18
CA ARG A 81 9.19 -3.46 -14.50
C ARG A 81 10.21 -3.79 -15.58
N ALA A 82 11.49 -3.54 -15.31
CA ALA A 82 12.56 -3.86 -16.27
C ALA A 82 12.65 -5.36 -16.61
N ARG A 83 12.13 -6.24 -15.73
CA ARG A 83 12.10 -7.70 -15.91
C ARG A 83 10.75 -8.24 -16.41
N GLY A 84 9.75 -7.39 -16.64
CA GLY A 84 8.39 -7.82 -17.01
C GLY A 84 7.63 -8.51 -15.86
N LEU A 85 7.98 -8.21 -14.62
CA LEU A 85 7.39 -8.76 -13.39
C LEU A 85 6.47 -7.76 -12.67
N GLU A 86 5.93 -6.76 -13.38
CA GLU A 86 5.03 -5.78 -12.76
C GLU A 86 3.80 -6.46 -12.14
N GLY A 87 3.53 -6.19 -10.87
CA GLY A 87 2.42 -6.81 -10.14
C GLY A 87 2.60 -8.30 -9.83
N VAL A 88 3.76 -8.89 -10.16
CA VAL A 88 4.06 -10.29 -9.82
C VAL A 88 4.57 -10.36 -8.38
N ASP A 89 3.84 -11.13 -7.57
CA ASP A 89 4.28 -11.55 -6.25
C ASP A 89 5.23 -12.74 -6.38
N THR A 90 6.52 -12.42 -6.40
CA THR A 90 7.65 -13.35 -6.46
C THR A 90 7.89 -14.09 -5.14
N CYS A 91 7.20 -13.67 -4.06
CA CYS A 91 7.31 -14.22 -2.72
C CYS A 91 6.10 -15.08 -2.32
N ALA A 92 5.02 -15.05 -3.11
CA ALA A 92 3.95 -16.03 -3.03
C ALA A 92 4.52 -17.45 -3.18
N ALA A 93 4.24 -18.31 -2.20
CA ALA A 93 4.48 -19.74 -2.37
C ALA A 93 3.65 -20.25 -3.56
N PRO A 94 4.10 -21.30 -4.28
CA PRO A 94 3.29 -21.96 -5.29
C PRO A 94 2.20 -22.79 -4.62
N GLU A 95 1.24 -22.15 -3.96
CA GLU A 95 0.04 -22.80 -3.44
C GLU A 95 -1.20 -22.03 -3.94
N ALA A 96 -2.00 -22.75 -4.74
CA ALA A 96 -3.34 -22.39 -5.21
C ALA A 96 -3.47 -21.37 -6.38
N SER A 97 -2.60 -21.41 -7.38
CA SER A 97 -3.09 -21.26 -8.77
C SER A 97 -3.72 -22.59 -9.20
N GLY A 98 -4.80 -22.97 -8.52
CA GLY A 98 -5.52 -24.21 -8.68
C GLY A 98 -7.02 -23.95 -8.57
N ASN A 99 -7.65 -23.87 -9.74
CA ASN A 99 -9.09 -23.79 -10.02
C ASN A 99 -9.87 -22.52 -9.65
N SER A 100 -10.25 -21.79 -10.70
CA SER A 100 -11.63 -21.84 -11.22
C SER A 100 -11.64 -21.45 -12.70
N ARG A 101 -11.74 -22.46 -13.58
CA ARG A 101 -12.27 -22.34 -14.94
C ARG A 101 -13.66 -22.96 -14.95
#